data_AF-A0AAV6BGF6-F1
#
_entry.id   AF-A0AAV6BGF6-F1
#
_cell.length_a   1.000
_cell.length_b   1.000
_cell.length_c   1.000
_cell.angle_alpha   90.00
_cell.angle_beta   90.00
_cell.angle_gamma   90.00
#
_symmetry.space_group_name_H-M   'P 1'
#
loop_
_entity.id
_entity.type
_entity.pdbx_description
1 polymer ?
#
loop_
_entity_poly.entity_id
_entity_poly.type
_entity_poly.pdbx_seq_one_letter_code
_entity_poly.pdbx_strand_id
1 'polypeptide(L)'
;MEARTFLRELVTRLEPNARVVDIDDTPGGKIVRVRLAGTTGVIADCELPRSDVDAAERSSAARGRVTSALKRCADDVVAPVPDGRA
;
A
#
# COMPACT_ATOMS: atom_id res chain seq x y z
N MET A 1 -14.48 9.64 -1.16
CA MET A 1 -13.45 9.72 -0.09
C MET A 1 -12.14 10.08 -0.80
N GLU A 2 -11.20 10.84 -0.25
CA GLU A 2 -9.95 11.08 -0.99
C GLU A 2 -9.11 9.79 -1.06
N ALA A 3 -8.63 9.43 -2.26
CA ALA A 3 -7.85 8.21 -2.51
C ALA A 3 -6.63 8.08 -1.56
N ARG A 4 -6.02 9.21 -1.19
CA ARG A 4 -4.91 9.27 -0.23
C ARG A 4 -5.30 8.79 1.16
N THR A 5 -6.47 9.22 1.66
CA THR A 5 -7.00 8.80 2.95
C THR A 5 -7.33 7.31 2.93
N PHE A 6 -7.98 6.85 1.87
CA PHE A 6 -8.27 5.42 1.68
C PHE A 6 -6.99 4.55 1.71
N LEU A 7 -5.94 4.93 0.98
CA LEU A 7 -4.67 4.20 0.95
C LEU A 7 -3.99 4.19 2.33
N ARG A 8 -3.98 5.33 3.04
CA ARG A 8 -3.45 5.43 4.41
C ARG A 8 -4.17 4.50 5.37
N GLU A 9 -5.50 4.56 5.41
CA GLU A 9 -6.31 3.70 6.29
C GLU A 9 -6.15 2.22 5.96
N LEU A 10 -6.05 1.89 4.68
CA LEU A 10 -5.89 0.51 4.24
C LEU A 10 -4.55 -0.07 4.69
N VAL A 11 -3.45 0.68 4.52
CA VAL A 11 -2.12 0.26 4.98
C VAL A 11 -2.11 0.05 6.49
N THR A 12 -2.60 1.02 7.26
CA THR A 12 -2.66 0.89 8.73
C THR A 12 -3.49 -0.31 9.18
N ARG A 13 -4.55 -0.66 8.44
CA ARG A 13 -5.38 -1.83 8.73
C ARG A 13 -4.70 -3.15 8.33
N LEU A 14 -3.93 -3.15 7.25
CA LEU A 14 -3.23 -4.33 6.75
C LEU A 14 -2.03 -4.67 7.63
N GLU A 15 -1.20 -3.68 7.91
CA GLU A 15 0.01 -3.82 8.70
C GLU A 15 0.13 -2.61 9.64
N PRO A 16 -0.24 -2.75 10.92
CA PRO A 16 -0.19 -1.64 11.89
C PRO A 16 1.24 -1.15 12.15
N ASN A 17 2.24 -1.96 11.79
CA ASN A 17 3.66 -1.63 11.90
C ASN A 17 4.22 -0.92 10.64
N ALA A 18 3.43 -0.84 9.57
CA ALA A 18 3.76 -0.08 8.38
C ALA A 18 2.97 1.25 8.36
N ARG A 19 3.60 2.30 7.83
CA ARG A 19 2.98 3.61 7.67
C ARG A 19 3.26 4.18 6.29
N VAL A 20 2.27 4.88 5.74
CA VAL A 20 2.44 5.64 4.50
C VAL A 20 3.19 6.93 4.81
N VAL A 21 4.39 7.05 4.26
CA VAL A 21 5.23 8.24 4.35
C VAL A 21 4.79 9.26 3.30
N ASP A 22 4.54 8.80 2.07
CA ASP A 22 4.31 9.68 0.93
C ASP A 22 3.36 9.06 -0.10
N ILE A 23 2.66 9.89 -0.85
CA ILE A 23 1.79 9.47 -1.96
C ILE A 23 1.91 10.46 -3.11
N ASP A 24 2.61 10.03 -4.14
CA ASP A 24 2.86 10.81 -5.37
C ASP A 24 2.16 10.18 -6.56
N ASP A 25 1.77 11.02 -7.51
CA ASP A 25 1.38 10.57 -8.84
C ASP A 25 2.61 10.61 -9.75
N THR A 26 2.92 9.49 -10.39
CA THR A 26 4.03 9.40 -11.35
C THR A 26 3.79 10.33 -12.56
N PRO A 27 4.87 10.77 -13.24
CA PRO A 27 4.73 11.59 -14.45
C PRO A 27 3.88 10.85 -15.50
N GLY A 28 2.73 11.46 -15.82
CA GLY A 28 1.70 10.87 -16.69
C GLY A 28 0.41 10.47 -15.99
N GLY A 29 0.33 10.54 -14.64
CA GLY A 29 -0.91 10.40 -13.86
C GLY A 29 -1.57 9.01 -13.91
N LYS A 30 -0.88 8.01 -14.46
CA LYS A 30 -1.39 6.64 -14.64
C LYS A 30 -1.03 5.72 -13.47
N ILE A 31 0.00 6.05 -12.71
CA ILE A 31 0.47 5.27 -11.56
C ILE A 31 0.55 6.17 -10.34
N VAL A 32 -0.02 5.72 -9.24
CA VAL A 32 0.13 6.27 -7.90
C VAL A 32 1.27 5.54 -7.22
N ARG A 33 2.31 6.25 -6.81
CA ARG A 33 3.41 5.73 -6.02
C ARG A 33 3.14 6.01 -4.55
N VAL A 34 3.09 4.96 -3.75
CA VAL A 34 2.85 5.01 -2.30
C VAL A 34 4.14 4.58 -1.60
N ARG A 35 4.76 5.49 -0.85
CA ARG A 35 5.94 5.16 -0.05
C ARG A 35 5.53 4.65 1.31
N LEU A 36 5.94 3.44 1.63
CA LEU A 36 5.72 2.80 2.92
C LEU A 36 7.01 2.77 3.71
N ALA A 37 6.94 3.06 5.00
CA ALA A 37 8.02 2.79 5.94
C ALA A 37 7.50 1.84 7.02
N GLY A 38 8.32 0.88 7.41
CA GLY A 38 8.00 -0.04 8.49
C GLY A 38 9.09 -0.06 9.56
N THR A 39 9.09 -1.15 10.34
CA THR A 39 9.97 -1.33 11.50
C THR A 39 11.41 -1.71 11.13
N THR A 40 11.67 -2.12 9.89
CA THR A 40 13.03 -2.45 9.42
C THR A 40 13.89 -1.22 9.13
N GLY A 41 13.28 -0.02 9.07
CA GLY A 41 13.94 1.19 8.62
C GLY A 41 14.08 1.29 7.09
N VAL A 42 13.57 0.31 6.33
CA VAL A 42 13.49 0.36 4.87
C VAL A 42 12.24 1.13 4.43
N ILE A 43 12.36 1.90 3.35
CA ILE A 43 11.24 2.54 2.66
C ILE A 43 10.99 1.77 1.36
N ALA A 44 9.76 1.29 1.15
CA ALA A 44 9.34 0.68 -0.10
C ALA A 44 8.50 1.65 -0.92
N ASP A 45 8.83 1.77 -2.21
CA ASP A 45 8.02 2.49 -3.18
C ASP A 45 7.03 1.50 -3.82
N CYS A 46 5.75 1.63 -3.46
CA CYS A 46 4.68 0.77 -3.92
C CYS A 46 3.92 1.42 -5.08
N GLU A 47 3.99 0.84 -6.27
CA GLU A 47 3.37 1.42 -7.47
C GLU A 47 1.99 0.79 -7.76
N LEU A 48 0.97 1.62 -7.82
CA LEU A 48 -0.42 1.23 -8.01
C LEU A 48 -1.00 1.89 -9.28
N PRO A 49 -1.70 1.15 -10.16
CA PRO A 49 -2.41 1.77 -11.27
C PRO A 49 -3.48 2.73 -10.76
N ARG A 50 -3.48 3.98 -11.24
CA ARG A 50 -4.46 5.01 -10.86
C ARG A 50 -5.89 4.53 -11.09
N SER A 51 -6.11 3.84 -12.22
CA SER A 51 -7.40 3.24 -12.55
C SER A 51 -7.88 2.22 -11.53
N ASP A 52 -6.98 1.45 -10.90
CA ASP A 52 -7.35 0.50 -9.84
C ASP A 52 -7.65 1.23 -8.52
N VAL A 53 -6.89 2.30 -8.20
CA VAL A 53 -7.13 3.14 -7.02
C VAL A 53 -8.48 3.85 -7.11
N ASP A 54 -8.79 4.47 -8.27
CA ASP A 54 -10.06 5.15 -8.48
C ASP A 54 -11.24 4.15 -8.57
N ALA A 55 -11.00 2.94 -9.08
CA ALA A 55 -12.00 1.88 -9.12
C ALA A 55 -12.21 1.20 -7.76
N ALA A 56 -11.24 1.25 -6.83
CA ALA A 56 -11.34 0.61 -5.52
C ALA A 56 -12.49 1.15 -4.66
N GLU A 57 -12.91 2.40 -4.88
CA GLU A 57 -14.11 2.96 -4.21
C GLU A 57 -15.40 2.28 -4.67
N ARG A 58 -15.45 1.77 -5.91
CA ARG A 58 -16.68 1.28 -6.56
C ARG A 58 -16.67 -0.22 -6.87
N SER A 59 -15.51 -0.87 -6.81
CA SER A 59 -15.35 -2.28 -7.17
C SER A 59 -14.55 -3.04 -6.12
N SER A 60 -15.18 -4.06 -5.54
CA SER A 60 -14.55 -4.96 -4.57
C SER A 60 -13.34 -5.70 -5.15
N ALA A 61 -13.38 -6.03 -6.45
CA ALA A 61 -12.25 -6.66 -7.14
C ALA A 61 -11.05 -5.72 -7.26
N ALA A 62 -11.27 -4.45 -7.64
CA ALA A 62 -10.21 -3.44 -7.70
C ALA A 62 -9.64 -3.16 -6.30
N ARG A 63 -10.51 -3.07 -5.28
CA ARG A 63 -10.11 -2.96 -3.88
C ARG A 63 -9.21 -4.13 -3.46
N GLY A 64 -9.56 -5.36 -3.81
CA GLY A 64 -8.73 -6.54 -3.54
C GLY A 64 -7.34 -6.46 -4.19
N ARG A 65 -7.24 -5.98 -5.43
CA ARG A 65 -5.94 -5.76 -6.11
C ARG A 65 -5.07 -4.73 -5.39
N VAL A 66 -5.63 -3.56 -5.08
CA VAL A 66 -4.93 -2.49 -4.34
C VAL A 66 -4.50 -2.98 -2.96
N THR A 67 -5.38 -3.72 -2.27
CA THR A 67 -5.10 -4.30 -0.95
C THR A 67 -3.93 -5.28 -1.01
N SER A 68 -3.91 -6.17 -1.99
CA SER A 68 -2.87 -7.19 -2.14
C SER A 68 -1.51 -6.57 -2.46
N ALA A 69 -1.49 -5.56 -3.31
CA ALA A 69 -0.27 -4.83 -3.65
C ALA A 69 0.29 -4.06 -2.45
N LEU A 70 -0.55 -3.32 -1.72
CA LEU A 70 -0.14 -2.61 -0.51
C LEU A 70 0.33 -3.55 0.59
N LYS A 71 -0.33 -4.71 0.77
CA LYS A 71 0.10 -5.72 1.74
C LYS A 71 1.51 -6.20 1.45
N ARG A 72 1.80 -6.59 0.20
CA ARG A 72 3.14 -7.04 -0.20
C ARG A 72 4.21 -5.99 0.11
N CYS A 73 3.96 -4.72 -0.23
CA CYS A 73 4.91 -3.65 0.07
C CYS A 73 5.04 -3.37 1.57
N ALA A 74 3.97 -3.56 2.34
CA ALA A 74 4.02 -3.43 3.79
C ALA A 74 4.83 -4.58 4.42
N ASP A 75 4.63 -5.81 3.94
CA ASP A 75 5.40 -6.99 4.34
C ASP A 75 6.90 -6.83 4.01
N ASP A 76 7.26 -6.10 2.94
CA ASP A 76 8.65 -5.82 2.58
C ASP A 76 9.35 -4.83 3.53
N VAL A 77 8.61 -3.92 4.17
CA VAL A 77 9.16 -2.89 5.09
C VAL A 77 8.99 -3.26 6.56
N VAL A 78 8.18 -4.25 6.87
CA VAL A 78 8.04 -4.83 8.20
C VAL A 78 8.94 -6.06 8.25
N ALA A 79 9.68 -6.23 9.35
CA ALA A 79 10.49 -7.44 9.48
C ALA A 79 9.51 -8.62 9.48
N PRO A 80 9.74 -9.68 8.67
CA PRO A 80 8.90 -10.85 8.76
C PRO A 80 8.95 -11.30 10.22
N VAL A 81 7.81 -11.27 10.90
CA VAL A 81 7.68 -11.96 12.17
C VAL A 81 8.01 -13.41 11.81
N PRO A 82 9.05 -14.03 12.38
CA PRO A 82 9.35 -15.41 12.06
C PRO A 82 8.14 -16.22 12.47
N ASP A 83 7.31 -16.59 11.49
CA ASP A 83 6.31 -17.63 11.64
C ASP A 83 7.10 -18.89 11.97
N GLY A 84 7.12 -19.25 13.26
CA GLY A 84 7.86 -20.38 13.81
C GLY A 84 7.34 -21.75 13.34
N ARG A 85 7.00 -21.91 12.05
CA ARG A 85 6.87 -23.23 11.42
C ARG A 85 8.20 -23.62 10.81
N ALA A 86 9.01 -24.24 11.65
CA ALA A 86 10.06 -25.17 11.24
C ALA A 86 9.44 -26.48 10.70
#